data_AF-A0A7C5QLT4-F1
#
_entry.id   AF-A0A7C5QLT4-F1
#
_cell.length_a   1.000
_cell.length_b   1.000
_cell.length_c   1.000
_cell.angle_alpha   90.00
_cell.angle_beta   90.00
_cell.angle_gamma   90.00
#
_symmetry.space_group_name_H-M   'P 1'
#
loop_
_entity.id
_entity.type
_entity.pdbx_description
1 polymer ?
#
loop_
_entity_poly.entity_id
_entity_poly.type
_entity_poly.pdbx_seq_one_letter_code
_entity_poly.pdbx_strand_id
1 'polypeptide(L)'
;MTDDQKGLQDETISSCARNVTLHLSRVALCWLTLALVGPWMVLLVVMWPQWGKQCKEAWGIGEAKNKGLIRRCKPGPWGDLEFTRIAIEPPEAFVALSFDPDKKIQWVLPGYTPESARKLWNDVGLTPAQQEALAAVTRWDATSHQVIVAPEREFLLNLDSNTRGRLYPVLGQFPENHLQAHPYRFRANAMEEWFADSGLSDHTVQLIKKMFYFRGASVLFADEETLLPLIKTPAERLRAIKTLSRMSTLLVKLRVAPDSNLDELVNYWGRGRRSKDIRPLLSSLPKLPEGYLVDLVHLLPSFARKRLYTYPNPDADQNSGREDCHWTTLNFFNDTPDNRFLSVDEVRKFVETECYPVLGEPTFGDLVFLINKEGVAPHSCVYIADDIVFTKNGPEPYVPWILMELSDVQAIYYTDPPLEVKFFRHKNL
;
A
#
# COMPACT_ATOMS: atom_id res chain seq x y z
N MET A 1 34.90 -4.53 82.76
CA MET A 1 34.80 -3.39 81.82
C MET A 1 35.48 -3.83 80.55
N THR A 2 34.80 -4.19 79.47
CA THR A 2 33.38 -4.14 79.05
C THR A 2 33.33 -5.13 77.89
N ASP A 3 32.43 -6.10 77.93
CA ASP A 3 32.28 -7.04 76.82
C ASP A 3 30.83 -7.51 76.67
N ASP A 4 30.57 -7.91 75.43
CA ASP A 4 29.60 -8.89 74.94
C ASP A 4 28.41 -8.52 74.04
N GLN A 5 28.40 -9.30 72.97
CA GLN A 5 27.68 -9.29 71.71
C GLN A 5 26.36 -10.11 71.73
N LYS A 6 25.50 -9.78 70.74
CA LYS A 6 24.75 -10.66 69.80
C LYS A 6 23.67 -11.66 70.27
N GLY A 7 22.57 -11.62 69.49
CA GLY A 7 21.70 -12.75 69.10
C GLY A 7 20.28 -12.67 69.66
N LEU A 8 19.19 -13.09 69.01
CA LEU A 8 18.87 -13.59 67.66
C LEU A 8 17.32 -13.77 67.63
N GLN A 9 16.69 -13.53 66.47
CA GLN A 9 15.49 -14.22 65.92
C GLN A 9 14.04 -14.11 66.45
N ASP A 10 13.15 -14.01 65.43
CA ASP A 10 11.83 -14.64 65.23
C ASP A 10 10.54 -14.10 65.90
N GLU A 11 9.78 -13.31 65.13
CA GLU A 11 8.31 -13.28 65.18
C GLU A 11 7.75 -14.03 63.95
N THR A 12 7.28 -15.26 64.16
CA THR A 12 6.54 -16.06 63.18
C THR A 12 5.04 -15.86 63.38
N ILE A 13 4.36 -15.25 62.40
CA ILE A 13 2.90 -15.21 62.30
C ILE A 13 2.44 -16.55 61.70
N SER A 14 1.84 -17.41 62.53
CA SER A 14 1.26 -18.70 62.12
C SER A 14 -0.21 -18.57 61.71
N SER A 15 -0.51 -19.18 60.56
CA SER A 15 -1.78 -19.19 59.83
C SER A 15 -2.92 -19.95 60.52
N CYS A 16 -4.16 -19.54 60.25
CA CYS A 16 -5.33 -20.41 60.38
C CYS A 16 -6.21 -20.30 59.13
N ALA A 17 -5.78 -20.92 58.03
CA ALA A 17 -6.64 -21.14 56.87
C ALA A 17 -7.52 -22.37 57.11
N ARG A 18 -8.83 -22.17 57.32
CA ARG A 18 -9.81 -23.26 57.35
C ARG A 18 -10.07 -23.73 55.92
N ASN A 19 -9.56 -24.91 55.59
CA ASN A 19 -9.93 -25.60 54.36
C ASN A 19 -11.35 -26.16 54.50
N VAL A 20 -12.30 -25.62 53.72
CA VAL A 20 -13.64 -26.17 53.56
C VAL A 20 -13.63 -27.09 52.35
N THR A 21 -13.74 -28.40 52.57
CA THR A 21 -13.84 -29.40 51.51
C THR A 21 -15.32 -29.63 51.14
N LEU A 22 -15.71 -29.17 49.95
CA LEU A 22 -17.04 -29.42 49.39
C LEU A 22 -17.01 -30.69 48.53
N HIS A 23 -17.75 -31.72 48.96
CA HIS A 23 -17.94 -32.94 48.17
C HIS A 23 -19.08 -32.73 47.15
N LEU A 24 -18.73 -32.33 45.94
CA LEU A 24 -19.66 -32.27 44.80
C LEU A 24 -19.73 -33.64 44.11
N SER A 25 -20.95 -34.12 43.86
CA SER A 25 -21.15 -35.35 43.08
C SER A 25 -20.70 -35.13 41.62
N ARG A 26 -20.28 -36.20 40.93
CA ARG A 26 -19.86 -36.12 39.51
C ARG A 26 -20.94 -35.51 38.61
N VAL A 27 -22.21 -35.78 38.93
CA VAL A 27 -23.36 -35.20 38.23
C VAL A 27 -23.47 -33.70 38.49
N ALA A 28 -23.31 -33.27 39.75
CA ALA A 28 -23.32 -31.84 40.10
C ALA A 28 -22.15 -31.09 39.44
N LEU A 29 -20.98 -31.71 39.33
CA LEU A 29 -19.81 -31.13 38.64
C LEU A 29 -20.05 -30.96 37.13
N CYS A 30 -20.71 -31.93 36.48
CA CYS A 30 -21.10 -31.84 35.07
C CYS A 30 -22.13 -30.72 34.82
N TRP A 31 -23.13 -30.58 35.70
CA TRP A 31 -24.09 -29.47 35.60
C TRP A 31 -23.43 -28.12 35.84
N LEU A 32 -22.51 -28.03 36.80
CA LEU A 32 -21.76 -26.80 37.07
C LEU A 32 -20.88 -26.40 35.87
N THR A 33 -20.20 -27.36 35.24
CA THR A 33 -19.38 -27.10 34.04
C THR A 33 -20.24 -26.74 32.84
N LEU A 34 -21.38 -27.40 32.63
CA LEU A 34 -22.34 -27.00 31.58
C LEU A 34 -22.91 -25.60 31.82
N ALA A 35 -23.24 -25.25 33.07
CA ALA A 35 -23.74 -23.93 33.42
C ALA A 35 -22.69 -22.83 33.28
N LEU A 36 -21.42 -23.13 33.60
CA LEU A 36 -20.32 -22.17 33.51
C LEU A 36 -19.77 -22.02 32.10
N VAL A 37 -19.65 -23.10 31.33
CA VAL A 37 -18.96 -23.11 30.03
C VAL A 37 -19.94 -23.12 28.85
N GLY A 38 -21.13 -23.71 29.02
CA GLY A 38 -22.16 -23.80 27.98
C GLY A 38 -22.57 -22.45 27.38
N PRO A 39 -22.84 -21.41 28.19
CA PRO A 39 -23.17 -20.08 27.66
C PRO A 39 -22.06 -19.48 26.80
N TRP A 40 -20.79 -19.66 27.18
CA TRP A 40 -19.63 -19.16 26.43
C TRP A 40 -19.38 -19.94 25.15
N MET A 41 -19.61 -21.26 25.16
CA MET A 41 -19.54 -22.09 23.95
C MET A 41 -20.62 -21.70 22.94
N VAL A 42 -21.85 -21.43 23.40
CA VAL A 42 -22.93 -20.92 22.54
C VAL A 42 -22.59 -19.52 22.00
N LEU A 43 -22.07 -18.63 22.84
CA LEU A 43 -21.59 -17.31 22.43
C LEU A 43 -20.49 -17.39 21.37
N LEU A 44 -19.50 -18.28 21.56
CA LEU A 44 -18.45 -18.53 20.57
C LEU A 44 -19.03 -19.07 19.26
N VAL A 45 -19.90 -20.08 19.29
CA VAL A 45 -20.48 -20.67 18.07
C VAL A 45 -21.38 -19.69 17.32
N VAL A 46 -22.12 -18.83 18.02
CA VAL A 46 -23.04 -17.85 17.42
C VAL A 46 -22.32 -16.59 16.95
N MET A 47 -21.31 -16.12 17.69
CA MET A 47 -20.59 -14.89 17.35
C MET A 47 -19.38 -15.13 16.43
N TRP A 48 -18.80 -16.33 16.36
CA TRP A 48 -17.66 -16.62 15.48
C TRP A 48 -17.95 -16.38 13.98
N PRO A 49 -19.12 -16.76 13.42
CA PRO A 49 -19.45 -16.44 12.03
C PRO A 49 -19.71 -14.95 11.82
N GLN A 50 -20.17 -14.23 12.85
CA GLN A 50 -20.48 -12.80 12.77
C GLN A 50 -19.23 -11.93 12.92
N TRP A 51 -18.28 -12.32 13.76
CA TRP A 51 -16.98 -11.65 13.88
C TRP A 51 -16.14 -11.82 12.60
N GLY A 52 -16.15 -13.02 12.01
CA GLY A 52 -15.51 -13.27 10.72
C GLY A 52 -16.13 -12.47 9.57
N LYS A 53 -17.45 -12.22 9.59
CA LYS A 53 -18.13 -11.35 8.62
C LYS A 53 -17.87 -9.87 8.88
N GLN A 54 -17.90 -9.40 10.12
CA GLN A 54 -17.60 -8.01 10.47
C GLN A 54 -16.15 -7.63 10.19
N CYS A 55 -15.16 -8.52 10.40
CA CYS A 55 -13.78 -8.24 9.98
C CYS A 55 -13.62 -8.20 8.45
N LYS A 56 -14.38 -9.03 7.71
CA LYS A 56 -14.37 -9.00 6.24
C LYS A 56 -15.07 -7.77 5.66
N GLU A 57 -16.19 -7.36 6.24
CA GLU A 57 -16.97 -6.18 5.83
C GLU A 57 -16.30 -4.86 6.28
N ALA A 58 -15.72 -4.81 7.49
CA ALA A 58 -14.98 -3.65 7.97
C ALA A 58 -13.67 -3.39 7.19
N TRP A 59 -13.11 -4.42 6.54
CA TRP A 59 -11.86 -4.33 5.78
C TRP A 59 -12.03 -4.50 4.26
N GLY A 60 -13.27 -4.58 3.75
CA GLY A 60 -13.54 -4.67 2.32
C GLY A 60 -12.88 -5.87 1.62
N ILE A 61 -12.62 -6.96 2.35
CA ILE A 61 -11.96 -8.16 1.82
C ILE A 61 -13.01 -9.02 1.10
N GLY A 62 -13.40 -8.59 -0.11
CA GLY A 62 -14.08 -9.46 -1.06
C GLY A 62 -13.15 -10.59 -1.52
N GLU A 63 -13.67 -11.80 -1.71
CA GLU A 63 -12.90 -12.93 -2.24
C GLU A 63 -12.27 -12.58 -3.60
N ALA A 64 -10.94 -12.60 -3.72
CA ALA A 64 -10.29 -12.55 -5.03
C ALA A 64 -10.38 -13.90 -5.74
N LYS A 65 -11.28 -13.93 -6.73
CA LYS A 65 -11.18 -14.79 -7.91
C LYS A 65 -10.96 -13.91 -9.14
N ASN A 66 -9.92 -13.06 -9.16
CA ASN A 66 -9.83 -11.93 -10.10
C ASN A 66 -8.78 -12.04 -11.21
N LYS A 67 -7.86 -13.02 -11.18
CA LYS A 67 -6.89 -13.20 -12.27
C LYS A 67 -7.61 -13.61 -13.56
N GLY A 68 -7.49 -12.79 -14.61
CA GLY A 68 -8.04 -13.09 -15.93
C GLY A 68 -9.55 -12.86 -16.11
N LEU A 69 -10.26 -12.33 -15.11
CA LEU A 69 -11.67 -11.98 -15.27
C LEU A 69 -11.78 -10.66 -16.05
N ILE A 70 -12.38 -10.71 -17.23
CA ILE A 70 -12.73 -9.52 -18.00
C ILE A 70 -13.86 -8.80 -17.26
N ARG A 71 -13.60 -7.55 -16.87
CA ARG A 71 -14.58 -6.64 -16.29
C ARG A 71 -14.98 -5.61 -17.32
N ARG A 72 -16.25 -5.20 -17.32
CA ARG A 72 -16.73 -4.09 -18.15
C ARG A 72 -16.82 -2.82 -17.33
N CYS A 73 -16.37 -1.72 -17.91
CA CYS A 73 -16.56 -0.40 -17.33
C CYS A 73 -18.04 0.00 -17.40
N LYS A 74 -18.41 1.00 -16.60
CA LYS A 74 -19.72 1.63 -16.73
C LYS A 74 -19.85 2.30 -18.12
N PRO A 75 -21.07 2.37 -18.67
CA PRO A 75 -21.30 3.12 -19.91
C PRO A 75 -20.93 4.59 -19.74
N GLY A 76 -20.37 5.18 -20.79
CA GLY A 76 -20.03 6.60 -20.85
C GLY A 76 -19.53 7.00 -22.24
N PRO A 77 -19.14 8.27 -22.44
CA PRO A 77 -18.71 8.78 -23.74
C PRO A 77 -17.43 8.14 -24.27
N TRP A 78 -16.71 7.40 -23.41
CA TRP A 78 -15.56 6.57 -23.77
C TRP A 78 -15.92 5.30 -24.57
N GLY A 79 -17.19 4.90 -24.60
CA GLY A 79 -17.67 3.69 -25.27
C GLY A 79 -17.69 2.45 -24.38
N ASP A 80 -17.71 1.26 -25.01
CA ASP A 80 -17.70 -0.03 -24.31
C ASP A 80 -16.26 -0.45 -24.01
N LEU A 81 -15.83 -0.18 -22.77
CA LEU A 81 -14.52 -0.57 -22.27
C LEU A 81 -14.61 -1.87 -21.48
N GLU A 82 -13.65 -2.74 -21.72
CA GLU A 82 -13.39 -3.91 -20.89
C GLU A 82 -11.94 -3.89 -20.41
N PHE A 83 -11.70 -4.41 -19.22
CA PHE A 83 -10.35 -4.52 -18.68
C PHE A 83 -10.12 -5.84 -17.96
N THR A 84 -8.85 -6.25 -17.94
CA THR A 84 -8.36 -7.37 -17.15
C THR A 84 -7.23 -6.89 -16.27
N ARG A 85 -7.21 -7.31 -15.01
CA ARG A 85 -6.12 -7.01 -14.10
C ARG A 85 -4.95 -7.95 -14.33
N ILE A 86 -3.75 -7.38 -14.29
CA ILE A 86 -2.49 -8.13 -14.32
C ILE A 86 -1.55 -7.57 -13.24
N ALA A 87 -0.50 -8.32 -12.94
CA ALA A 87 0.63 -7.84 -12.15
C ALA A 87 1.88 -7.77 -13.04
N ILE A 88 2.63 -6.68 -12.93
CA ILE A 88 3.94 -6.52 -13.57
C ILE A 88 5.03 -6.40 -12.49
N GLU A 89 6.23 -6.84 -12.83
CA GLU A 89 7.39 -6.82 -11.94
C GLU A 89 8.47 -5.88 -12.49
N PRO A 90 9.23 -5.21 -11.61
CA PRO A 90 10.39 -4.45 -12.06
C PRO A 90 11.39 -5.39 -12.78
N PRO A 91 12.08 -4.90 -13.82
CA PRO A 91 13.21 -5.60 -14.41
C PRO A 91 14.22 -5.97 -13.33
N GLU A 92 14.86 -7.13 -13.48
CA GLU A 92 15.87 -7.61 -12.52
C GLU A 92 17.00 -6.59 -12.31
N ALA A 93 17.40 -5.89 -13.38
CA ALA A 93 18.41 -4.83 -13.32
C ALA A 93 18.04 -3.65 -12.39
N PHE A 94 16.75 -3.44 -12.10
CA PHE A 94 16.29 -2.36 -11.22
C PHE A 94 16.12 -2.84 -9.77
N VAL A 95 16.12 -4.15 -9.57
CA VAL A 95 16.20 -4.75 -8.24
C VAL A 95 17.67 -4.84 -7.86
N ALA A 96 18.22 -3.70 -7.45
CA ALA A 96 19.52 -3.69 -6.80
C ALA A 96 19.40 -4.52 -5.51
N LEU A 97 19.94 -5.74 -5.52
CA LEU A 97 20.23 -6.46 -4.30
C LEU A 97 21.41 -5.75 -3.61
N SER A 98 21.19 -4.54 -3.09
CA SER A 98 22.01 -3.99 -2.00
C SER A 98 21.64 -4.72 -0.71
N PHE A 99 21.61 -6.06 -0.78
CA PHE A 99 21.48 -6.93 0.36
C PHE A 99 22.83 -6.99 1.04
N ASP A 100 22.96 -6.16 2.07
CA ASP A 100 24.02 -6.29 3.04
C ASP A 100 23.49 -7.16 4.20
N PRO A 101 23.94 -8.44 4.32
CA PRO A 101 23.50 -9.32 5.40
C PRO A 101 23.86 -8.81 6.79
N ASP A 102 24.86 -7.93 6.88
CA ASP A 102 25.37 -7.35 8.11
C ASP A 102 24.73 -6.00 8.43
N LYS A 103 23.86 -5.48 7.53
CA LYS A 103 23.11 -4.26 7.77
C LYS A 103 22.23 -4.44 9.00
N LYS A 104 22.54 -3.64 10.03
CA LYS A 104 21.75 -3.60 11.26
C LYS A 104 20.48 -2.81 11.00
N ILE A 105 19.34 -3.38 11.41
CA ILE A 105 18.07 -2.67 11.42
C ILE A 105 18.18 -1.50 12.40
N GLN A 106 17.81 -0.31 11.94
CA GLN A 106 17.78 0.89 12.77
C GLN A 106 16.49 1.66 12.52
N TRP A 107 15.84 2.03 13.61
CA TRP A 107 14.76 3.00 13.63
C TRP A 107 15.32 4.32 14.13
N VAL A 108 15.09 5.38 13.36
CA VAL A 108 15.52 6.73 13.72
C VAL A 108 14.28 7.59 13.96
N LEU A 109 14.26 8.27 15.10
CA LEU A 109 13.19 9.16 15.53
C LEU A 109 13.78 10.55 15.81
N PRO A 110 13.98 11.39 14.77
CA PRO A 110 14.37 12.78 14.92
C PRO A 110 13.40 13.57 15.79
N GLY A 111 13.92 14.39 16.70
CA GLY A 111 13.12 15.22 17.60
C GLY A 111 12.52 14.48 18.80
N TYR A 112 12.65 13.16 18.88
CA TYR A 112 12.21 12.40 20.04
C TYR A 112 13.25 12.44 21.17
N THR A 113 12.77 12.49 22.41
CA THR A 113 13.51 12.11 23.62
C THR A 113 13.22 10.66 24.03
N PRO A 114 14.05 10.03 24.87
CA PRO A 114 13.76 8.70 25.43
C PRO A 114 12.37 8.58 26.06
N GLU A 115 11.89 9.62 26.75
CA GLU A 115 10.58 9.65 27.39
C GLU A 115 9.46 9.66 26.35
N SER A 116 9.61 10.46 25.29
CA SER A 116 8.64 10.51 24.19
C SER A 116 8.61 9.21 23.38
N ALA A 117 9.76 8.56 23.20
CA ALA A 117 9.83 7.24 22.56
C ALA A 117 9.14 6.18 23.44
N ARG A 118 9.35 6.20 24.75
CA ARG A 118 8.63 5.33 25.69
C ARG A 118 7.12 5.57 25.68
N LYS A 119 6.69 6.83 25.54
CA LYS A 119 5.27 7.15 25.37
C LYS A 119 4.74 6.53 24.06
N LEU A 120 5.46 6.68 22.95
CA LEU A 120 5.11 6.05 21.68
C LEU A 120 4.97 4.53 21.82
N TRP A 121 5.89 3.85 22.50
CA TRP A 121 5.80 2.40 22.74
C TRP A 121 4.51 1.98 23.45
N ASN A 122 4.09 2.76 24.45
CA ASN A 122 2.81 2.55 25.13
C ASN A 122 1.63 2.79 24.20
N ASP A 123 1.63 3.89 23.45
CA ASP A 123 0.53 4.30 22.57
C ASP A 123 0.28 3.28 21.43
N VAL A 124 1.36 2.67 20.91
CA VAL A 124 1.25 1.63 19.87
C VAL A 124 0.92 0.24 20.46
N GLY A 125 0.90 0.09 21.78
CA GLY A 125 0.45 -1.11 22.47
C GLY A 125 1.53 -2.17 22.71
N LEU A 126 2.82 -1.79 22.76
CA LEU A 126 3.88 -2.73 23.11
C LEU A 126 3.73 -3.23 24.56
N THR A 127 3.90 -4.54 24.74
CA THR A 127 3.90 -5.16 26.08
C THR A 127 5.07 -4.66 26.93
N PRO A 128 4.99 -4.73 28.27
CA PRO A 128 6.11 -4.32 29.13
C PRO A 128 7.45 -5.00 28.78
N ALA A 129 7.42 -6.30 28.47
CA ALA A 129 8.62 -7.05 28.05
C ALA A 129 9.19 -6.55 26.71
N GLN A 130 8.33 -6.21 25.75
CA GLN A 130 8.75 -5.63 24.48
C GLN A 130 9.34 -4.22 24.65
N GLN A 131 8.76 -3.41 25.55
CA GLN A 131 9.28 -2.09 25.86
C GLN A 131 10.67 -2.16 26.51
N GLU A 132 10.87 -3.10 27.44
CA GLU A 132 12.16 -3.34 28.07
C GLU A 132 13.20 -3.81 27.05
N ALA A 133 12.82 -4.72 26.15
CA ALA A 133 13.68 -5.17 25.05
C ALA A 133 14.11 -4.00 24.14
N LEU A 134 13.19 -3.11 23.76
CA LEU A 134 13.54 -1.92 22.96
C LEU A 134 14.39 -0.92 23.76
N ALA A 135 14.10 -0.71 25.04
CA ALA A 135 14.87 0.22 25.87
C ALA A 135 16.34 -0.20 25.98
N ALA A 136 16.63 -1.50 26.07
CA ALA A 136 17.98 -2.04 26.12
C ALA A 136 18.82 -1.75 24.86
N VAL A 137 18.16 -1.55 23.70
CA VAL A 137 18.79 -1.26 22.41
C VAL A 137 18.51 0.16 21.91
N THR A 138 17.99 1.02 22.78
CA THR A 138 17.71 2.43 22.48
C THR A 138 18.91 3.29 22.85
N ARG A 139 19.35 4.12 21.91
CA ARG A 139 20.36 5.15 22.13
C ARG A 139 19.77 6.53 21.89
N TRP A 140 19.99 7.43 22.82
CA TRP A 140 19.75 8.85 22.60
C TRP A 140 21.01 9.51 22.04
N ASP A 141 20.88 10.16 20.90
CA ASP A 141 21.89 11.03 20.34
C ASP A 141 21.55 12.49 20.69
N ALA A 142 22.28 13.04 21.66
CA ALA A 142 22.06 14.39 22.15
C ALA A 142 22.50 15.47 21.14
N THR A 143 23.45 15.16 20.25
CA THR A 143 23.96 16.11 19.25
C THR A 143 22.96 16.29 18.12
N SER A 144 22.38 15.20 17.64
CA SER A 144 21.37 15.21 16.58
C SER A 144 19.94 15.30 17.10
N HIS A 145 19.74 15.39 18.41
CA HIS A 145 18.42 15.42 19.08
C HIS A 145 17.48 14.33 18.58
N GLN A 146 17.96 13.09 18.53
CA GLN A 146 17.21 11.95 17.98
C GLN A 146 17.35 10.70 18.83
N VAL A 147 16.33 9.87 18.79
CA VAL A 147 16.37 8.51 19.34
C VAL A 147 16.67 7.53 18.21
N ILE A 148 17.65 6.65 18.43
CA ILE A 148 17.98 5.55 17.53
C ILE A 148 17.71 4.24 18.27
N VAL A 149 16.95 3.35 17.65
CA VAL A 149 16.63 2.04 18.21
C VAL A 149 17.13 0.98 17.25
N ALA A 150 17.88 0.00 17.74
CA ALA A 150 18.35 -1.12 16.94
C ALA A 150 17.63 -2.41 17.36
N PRO A 151 16.35 -2.60 16.97
CA PRO A 151 15.56 -3.75 17.39
C PRO A 151 16.19 -5.06 16.93
N GLU A 152 16.12 -6.08 17.78
CA GLU A 152 16.57 -7.42 17.41
C GLU A 152 15.65 -8.05 16.36
N ARG A 153 16.22 -8.90 15.50
CA ARG A 153 15.44 -9.57 14.45
C ARG A 153 14.31 -10.42 15.02
N GLU A 154 14.53 -11.08 16.16
CA GLU A 154 13.50 -11.89 16.83
C GLU A 154 12.33 -11.03 17.34
N PHE A 155 12.63 -9.83 17.84
CA PHE A 155 11.60 -8.86 18.23
C PHE A 155 10.71 -8.51 17.02
N LEU A 156 11.32 -8.18 15.88
CA LEU A 156 10.58 -7.82 14.67
C LEU A 156 9.79 -9.00 14.10
N LEU A 157 10.31 -10.22 14.15
CA LEU A 157 9.60 -11.42 13.71
C LEU A 157 8.35 -11.71 14.54
N ASN A 158 8.33 -11.29 15.81
CA ASN A 158 7.24 -11.55 16.74
C ASN A 158 6.34 -10.34 17.01
N LEU A 159 6.67 -9.19 16.41
CA LEU A 159 5.78 -8.04 16.38
C LEU A 159 4.49 -8.46 15.65
N ASP A 160 3.32 -8.07 16.15
CA ASP A 160 2.04 -8.39 15.53
C ASP A 160 1.63 -7.33 14.49
N SER A 161 0.66 -7.69 13.64
CA SER A 161 0.18 -6.83 12.55
C SER A 161 -0.44 -5.52 13.05
N ASN A 162 -1.11 -5.50 14.21
CA ASN A 162 -1.77 -4.29 14.73
C ASN A 162 -0.72 -3.32 15.26
N THR A 163 0.26 -3.81 16.01
CA THR A 163 1.37 -3.00 16.49
C THR A 163 2.18 -2.42 15.32
N ARG A 164 2.51 -3.21 14.29
CA ARG A 164 3.13 -2.68 13.05
C ARG A 164 2.28 -1.58 12.41
N GLY A 165 0.98 -1.83 12.30
CA GLY A 165 0.01 -0.88 11.72
C GLY A 165 -0.07 0.46 12.44
N ARG A 166 0.30 0.51 13.73
CA ARG A 166 0.37 1.75 14.54
C ARG A 166 1.76 2.36 14.58
N LEU A 167 2.80 1.54 14.68
CA LEU A 167 4.19 1.98 14.81
C LEU A 167 4.78 2.47 13.49
N TYR A 168 4.64 1.70 12.42
CA TYR A 168 5.32 1.99 11.15
C TYR A 168 4.83 3.28 10.47
N PRO A 169 3.56 3.71 10.59
CA PRO A 169 3.18 5.05 10.16
C PRO A 169 3.92 6.18 10.88
N VAL A 170 4.27 6.02 12.16
CA VAL A 170 5.04 7.05 12.89
C VAL A 170 6.49 7.05 12.41
N LEU A 171 7.10 5.86 12.29
CA LEU A 171 8.46 5.73 11.73
C LEU A 171 8.56 6.28 10.31
N GLY A 172 7.57 5.98 9.47
CA GLY A 172 7.53 6.41 8.07
C GLY A 172 7.31 7.91 7.85
N GLN A 173 7.13 8.71 8.91
CA GLN A 173 7.18 10.18 8.80
C GLN A 173 8.62 10.69 8.61
N PHE A 174 9.62 9.85 8.90
CA PHE A 174 11.03 10.18 8.82
C PHE A 174 11.69 9.42 7.67
N PRO A 175 12.33 10.11 6.71
CA PRO A 175 12.95 9.48 5.55
C PRO A 175 14.09 8.54 5.91
N GLU A 176 14.70 8.68 7.10
CA GLU A 176 15.69 7.77 7.65
C GLU A 176 15.17 6.33 7.79
N ASN A 177 13.85 6.16 7.99
CA ASN A 177 13.18 4.86 8.05
C ASN A 177 12.61 4.49 6.66
N HIS A 178 13.48 4.40 5.66
CA HIS A 178 13.09 4.28 4.24
C HIS A 178 12.03 3.18 3.97
N LEU A 179 12.18 1.99 4.55
CA LEU A 179 11.23 0.89 4.33
C LEU A 179 9.85 1.15 4.95
N GLN A 180 9.78 1.92 6.04
CA GLN A 180 8.51 2.31 6.67
C GLN A 180 7.88 3.53 5.98
N ALA A 181 8.70 4.42 5.42
CA ALA A 181 8.26 5.55 4.60
C ALA A 181 7.73 5.08 3.23
N HIS A 182 8.43 4.13 2.60
CA HIS A 182 8.13 3.56 1.29
C HIS A 182 7.89 2.03 1.38
N PRO A 183 6.86 1.58 2.12
CA PRO A 183 6.58 0.16 2.25
C PRO A 183 6.06 -0.41 0.93
N TYR A 184 6.34 -1.69 0.70
CA TYR A 184 5.68 -2.46 -0.35
C TYR A 184 4.19 -2.53 -0.06
N ARG A 185 3.36 -2.38 -1.10
CA ARG A 185 1.90 -2.25 -0.96
C ARG A 185 1.17 -3.25 -1.84
N PHE A 186 0.15 -3.85 -1.24
CA PHE A 186 -0.69 -4.87 -1.87
C PHE A 186 -2.16 -4.52 -1.64
N ARG A 187 -3.02 -4.91 -2.58
CA ARG A 187 -4.46 -4.91 -2.33
C ARG A 187 -4.79 -6.01 -1.33
N ALA A 188 -5.51 -5.67 -0.26
CA ALA A 188 -5.87 -6.65 0.77
C ALA A 188 -6.65 -7.85 0.23
N ASN A 189 -7.52 -7.60 -0.75
CA ASN A 189 -8.30 -8.66 -1.37
C ASN A 189 -7.50 -9.54 -2.34
N ALA A 190 -6.28 -9.20 -2.76
CA ALA A 190 -5.54 -9.90 -3.80
C ALA A 190 -4.33 -10.71 -3.28
N MET A 191 -4.23 -10.95 -1.96
CA MET A 191 -3.04 -11.51 -1.34
C MET A 191 -2.68 -12.92 -1.87
N GLU A 192 -3.65 -13.80 -2.04
CA GLU A 192 -3.43 -15.15 -2.58
C GLU A 192 -2.94 -15.09 -4.03
N GLU A 193 -3.59 -14.26 -4.85
CA GLU A 193 -3.22 -14.04 -6.25
C GLU A 193 -1.81 -13.44 -6.38
N TRP A 194 -1.43 -12.62 -5.41
CA TRP A 194 -0.14 -11.93 -5.41
C TRP A 194 1.05 -12.88 -5.33
N PHE A 195 0.95 -13.94 -4.53
CA PHE A 195 1.99 -14.96 -4.39
C PHE A 195 1.83 -16.12 -5.36
N ALA A 196 0.70 -16.21 -6.06
CA ALA A 196 0.50 -17.19 -7.11
C ALA A 196 1.58 -17.04 -8.19
N ASP A 197 2.09 -18.18 -8.63
CA ASP A 197 3.14 -18.28 -9.66
C ASP A 197 4.41 -17.46 -9.36
N SER A 198 4.68 -17.12 -8.09
CA SER A 198 5.88 -16.36 -7.68
C SER A 198 7.17 -17.20 -7.71
N GLY A 199 7.06 -18.54 -7.65
CA GLY A 199 8.21 -19.43 -7.50
C GLY A 199 8.94 -19.28 -6.16
N LEU A 200 8.31 -18.65 -5.16
CA LEU A 200 8.76 -18.64 -3.78
C LEU A 200 8.43 -19.96 -3.10
N SER A 201 9.27 -20.38 -2.15
CA SER A 201 8.92 -21.51 -1.29
C SER A 201 7.79 -21.14 -0.34
N ASP A 202 6.99 -22.12 0.07
CA ASP A 202 5.93 -21.93 1.07
C ASP A 202 6.48 -21.32 2.36
N HIS A 203 7.68 -21.74 2.78
CA HIS A 203 8.35 -21.19 3.95
C HIS A 203 8.58 -19.67 3.82
N THR A 204 9.10 -19.21 2.68
CA THR A 204 9.33 -17.79 2.43
C THR A 204 8.02 -17.00 2.38
N VAL A 205 6.98 -17.55 1.74
CA VAL A 205 5.65 -16.93 1.71
C VAL A 205 5.07 -16.79 3.12
N GLN A 206 5.22 -17.80 3.98
CA GLN A 206 4.74 -17.73 5.36
C GLN A 206 5.50 -16.71 6.20
N LEU A 207 6.82 -16.59 6.02
CA LEU A 207 7.62 -15.54 6.67
C LEU A 207 7.11 -14.15 6.28
N ILE A 208 6.93 -13.90 4.98
CA ILE A 208 6.42 -12.62 4.48
C ILE A 208 5.05 -12.31 5.10
N LYS A 209 4.12 -13.28 5.05
CA LYS A 209 2.75 -13.12 5.59
C LYS A 209 2.75 -12.80 7.09
N LYS A 210 3.67 -13.35 7.88
CA LYS A 210 3.81 -13.06 9.31
C LYS A 210 4.14 -11.58 9.60
N MET A 211 4.80 -10.91 8.66
CA MET A 211 5.27 -9.53 8.80
C MET A 211 4.34 -8.49 8.14
N PHE A 212 3.23 -8.93 7.56
CA PHE A 212 2.24 -8.00 7.01
C PHE A 212 1.56 -7.16 8.07
N TYR A 213 1.14 -5.97 7.65
CA TYR A 213 0.28 -5.09 8.40
C TYR A 213 -0.70 -4.37 7.49
N PHE A 214 -1.76 -3.82 8.08
CA PHE A 214 -2.85 -3.19 7.33
C PHE A 214 -2.86 -1.68 7.54
N ARG A 215 -3.20 -0.96 6.48
CA ARG A 215 -3.50 0.49 6.53
C ARG A 215 -4.64 0.77 5.55
N GLY A 216 -5.82 1.10 6.08
CA GLY A 216 -7.04 1.18 5.27
C GLY A 216 -7.32 -0.15 4.56
N ALA A 217 -7.56 -0.09 3.24
CA ALA A 217 -7.78 -1.27 2.39
C ALA A 217 -6.49 -1.90 1.83
N SER A 218 -5.33 -1.42 2.27
CA SER A 218 -4.02 -1.86 1.79
C SER A 218 -3.34 -2.80 2.81
N VAL A 219 -2.69 -3.83 2.28
CA VAL A 219 -1.69 -4.63 3.03
C VAL A 219 -0.32 -4.06 2.71
N LEU A 220 0.52 -3.95 3.73
CA LEU A 220 1.83 -3.35 3.65
C LEU A 220 2.91 -4.31 4.17
N PHE A 221 4.13 -4.15 3.65
CA PHE A 221 5.32 -4.85 4.12
C PHE A 221 6.52 -3.88 4.13
N ALA A 222 7.27 -3.86 5.23
CA ALA A 222 8.40 -2.94 5.44
C ALA A 222 9.61 -3.62 6.13
N ASP A 223 9.60 -4.95 6.23
CA ASP A 223 10.54 -5.72 7.06
C ASP A 223 11.56 -6.51 6.22
N GLU A 224 11.99 -5.92 5.09
CA GLU A 224 12.95 -6.55 4.17
C GLU A 224 14.25 -6.97 4.85
N GLU A 225 14.81 -6.10 5.69
CA GLU A 225 16.05 -6.33 6.46
C GLU A 225 15.90 -7.45 7.50
N THR A 226 14.66 -7.75 7.92
CA THR A 226 14.33 -8.88 8.80
C THR A 226 14.18 -10.16 7.99
N LEU A 227 13.52 -10.07 6.83
CA LEU A 227 13.18 -11.20 5.96
C LEU A 227 14.40 -11.79 5.24
N LEU A 228 15.16 -10.97 4.51
CA LEU A 228 16.15 -11.43 3.55
C LEU A 228 17.27 -12.30 4.17
N PRO A 229 17.77 -12.01 5.39
CA PRO A 229 18.75 -12.87 6.06
C PRO A 229 18.22 -14.29 6.35
N LEU A 230 16.91 -14.49 6.45
CA LEU A 230 16.28 -15.79 6.73
C LEU A 230 16.10 -16.64 5.46
N ILE A 231 16.20 -16.03 4.28
CA ILE A 231 16.13 -16.72 3.00
C ILE A 231 17.53 -17.23 2.65
N LYS A 232 17.66 -18.52 2.34
CA LYS A 232 18.96 -19.18 2.18
C LYS A 232 19.68 -18.80 0.89
N THR A 233 18.96 -18.73 -0.22
CA THR A 233 19.57 -18.59 -1.55
C THR A 233 19.42 -17.17 -2.09
N PRO A 234 20.46 -16.60 -2.74
CA PRO A 234 20.36 -15.30 -3.41
C PRO A 234 19.24 -15.24 -4.45
N ALA A 235 19.03 -16.34 -5.20
CA ALA A 235 17.97 -16.43 -6.19
C ALA A 235 16.57 -16.33 -5.57
N GLU A 236 16.35 -16.92 -4.39
CA GLU A 236 15.07 -16.80 -3.68
C GLU A 236 14.90 -15.42 -3.03
N ARG A 237 15.98 -14.78 -2.55
CA ARG A 237 15.94 -13.38 -2.08
C ARG A 237 15.52 -12.44 -3.21
N LEU A 238 16.11 -12.59 -4.39
CA LEU A 238 15.74 -11.84 -5.58
C LEU A 238 14.26 -12.04 -5.94
N ARG A 239 13.80 -13.29 -6.01
CA ARG A 239 12.38 -13.59 -6.25
C ARG A 239 11.47 -12.97 -5.20
N ALA A 240 11.89 -12.94 -3.93
CA ALA A 240 11.11 -12.36 -2.85
C ALA A 240 10.95 -10.85 -3.06
N ILE A 241 12.03 -10.13 -3.34
CA ILE A 241 11.96 -8.70 -3.64
C ILE A 241 11.14 -8.43 -4.90
N LYS A 242 11.38 -9.13 -6.00
CA LYS A 242 10.57 -8.97 -7.22
C LYS A 242 9.08 -9.20 -6.96
N THR A 243 8.74 -10.18 -6.14
CA THR A 243 7.33 -10.48 -5.77
C THR A 243 6.75 -9.38 -4.88
N LEU A 244 7.50 -8.86 -3.91
CA LEU A 244 7.07 -7.75 -3.06
C LEU A 244 6.92 -6.45 -3.86
N SER A 245 7.76 -6.24 -4.88
CA SER A 245 7.75 -5.07 -5.79
C SER A 245 6.75 -5.17 -6.94
N ARG A 246 5.93 -6.22 -7.01
CA ARG A 246 4.87 -6.34 -8.03
C ARG A 246 3.97 -5.10 -8.01
N MET A 247 3.45 -4.73 -9.17
CA MET A 247 2.46 -3.65 -9.29
C MET A 247 1.24 -4.19 -10.03
N SER A 248 0.07 -4.06 -9.40
CA SER A 248 -1.21 -4.37 -10.04
C SER A 248 -1.57 -3.26 -11.04
N THR A 249 -1.88 -3.64 -12.27
CA THR A 249 -2.25 -2.71 -13.36
C THR A 249 -3.38 -3.32 -14.21
N LEU A 250 -3.93 -2.53 -15.12
CA LEU A 250 -5.06 -2.91 -15.97
C LEU A 250 -4.63 -3.00 -17.44
N LEU A 251 -4.97 -4.10 -18.11
CA LEU A 251 -5.02 -4.15 -19.57
C LEU A 251 -6.42 -3.74 -20.01
N VAL A 252 -6.54 -2.58 -20.66
CA VAL A 252 -7.83 -1.98 -21.03
C VAL A 252 -8.02 -2.04 -22.54
N LYS A 253 -9.22 -2.43 -22.98
CA LYS A 253 -9.59 -2.53 -24.39
C LYS A 253 -10.90 -1.81 -24.64
N LEU A 254 -10.97 -1.12 -25.78
CA LEU A 254 -12.19 -0.54 -26.33
C LEU A 254 -12.80 -1.48 -27.36
N ARG A 255 -14.06 -1.84 -27.16
CA ARG A 255 -14.86 -2.51 -28.19
C ARG A 255 -15.41 -1.46 -29.16
N VAL A 256 -15.12 -1.65 -30.44
CA VAL A 256 -15.71 -0.87 -31.54
C VAL A 256 -16.49 -1.83 -32.41
N ALA A 257 -17.80 -1.85 -32.22
CA ALA A 257 -18.76 -2.69 -32.94
C ALA A 257 -19.29 -1.98 -34.21
N PRO A 258 -19.92 -2.70 -35.16
CA PRO A 258 -20.49 -2.12 -36.37
C PRO A 258 -21.49 -0.97 -36.13
N ASP A 259 -22.18 -0.98 -34.98
CA ASP A 259 -23.19 -0.02 -34.55
C ASP A 259 -22.67 1.04 -33.56
N SER A 260 -21.37 1.06 -33.27
CA SER A 260 -20.78 2.04 -32.34
C SER A 260 -20.87 3.47 -32.87
N ASN A 261 -21.15 4.42 -31.96
CA ASN A 261 -21.18 5.85 -32.28
C ASN A 261 -19.74 6.39 -32.48
N LEU A 262 -19.24 6.33 -33.72
CA LEU A 262 -17.88 6.73 -34.04
C LEU A 262 -17.58 8.20 -33.72
N ASP A 263 -18.53 9.11 -33.91
CA ASP A 263 -18.28 10.53 -33.68
C ASP A 263 -18.10 10.83 -32.20
N GLU A 264 -18.87 10.18 -31.32
CA GLU A 264 -18.69 10.28 -29.87
C GLU A 264 -17.35 9.70 -29.42
N LEU A 265 -16.96 8.53 -29.94
CA LEU A 265 -15.65 7.93 -29.65
C LEU A 265 -14.48 8.82 -30.12
N VAL A 266 -14.58 9.40 -31.32
CA VAL A 266 -13.56 10.33 -31.83
C VAL A 266 -13.52 11.63 -31.03
N ASN A 267 -14.67 12.13 -30.57
CA ASN A 267 -14.73 13.33 -29.73
C ASN A 267 -14.07 13.08 -28.37
N TYR A 268 -14.31 11.92 -27.76
CA TYR A 268 -13.73 11.56 -26.47
C TYR A 268 -12.22 11.27 -26.58
N TRP A 269 -11.83 10.30 -27.41
CA TRP A 269 -10.44 9.84 -27.52
C TRP A 269 -9.54 10.77 -28.33
N GLY A 270 -10.13 11.62 -29.18
CA GLY A 270 -9.42 12.57 -30.03
C GLY A 270 -9.04 13.90 -29.36
N ARG A 271 -9.30 14.05 -28.05
CA ARG A 271 -8.94 15.25 -27.29
C ARG A 271 -7.44 15.56 -27.34
N GLY A 272 -7.06 16.83 -27.18
CA GLY A 272 -5.67 17.28 -27.34
C GLY A 272 -5.26 17.44 -28.80
N ARG A 273 -6.21 17.83 -29.68
CA ARG A 273 -6.03 17.99 -31.14
C ARG A 273 -5.70 16.70 -31.91
N ARG A 274 -6.09 15.55 -31.36
CA ARG A 274 -5.77 14.20 -31.89
C ARG A 274 -6.89 13.54 -32.68
N SER A 275 -8.04 14.20 -32.86
CA SER A 275 -9.18 13.61 -33.60
C SER A 275 -8.82 13.17 -35.02
N LYS A 276 -7.90 13.87 -35.69
CA LYS A 276 -7.40 13.50 -37.03
C LYS A 276 -6.56 12.24 -37.02
N ASP A 277 -5.86 11.96 -35.92
CA ASP A 277 -5.00 10.79 -35.78
C ASP A 277 -5.78 9.55 -35.33
N ILE A 278 -6.82 9.75 -34.52
CA ILE A 278 -7.64 8.67 -33.96
C ILE A 278 -8.73 8.20 -34.94
N ARG A 279 -9.37 9.13 -35.67
CA ARG A 279 -10.50 8.81 -36.55
C ARG A 279 -10.19 7.72 -37.60
N PRO A 280 -9.06 7.73 -38.32
CA PRO A 280 -8.77 6.71 -39.33
C PRO A 280 -8.76 5.29 -38.74
N LEU A 281 -8.19 5.12 -37.55
CA LEU A 281 -8.19 3.84 -36.85
C LEU A 281 -9.61 3.42 -36.50
N LEU A 282 -10.37 4.26 -35.78
CA LEU A 282 -11.70 3.90 -35.31
C LEU A 282 -12.69 3.64 -36.46
N SER A 283 -12.64 4.43 -37.54
CA SER A 283 -13.50 4.26 -38.71
C SER A 283 -13.22 2.98 -39.51
N SER A 284 -12.09 2.32 -39.28
CA SER A 284 -11.75 1.06 -39.96
C SER A 284 -12.39 -0.18 -39.31
N LEU A 285 -12.71 -0.11 -38.01
CA LEU A 285 -13.05 -1.28 -37.20
C LEU A 285 -14.51 -1.75 -37.36
N PRO A 286 -15.52 -0.87 -37.49
CA PRO A 286 -16.90 -1.27 -37.78
C PRO A 286 -17.08 -2.06 -39.08
N LYS A 287 -16.10 -2.02 -39.99
CA LYS A 287 -16.11 -2.77 -41.25
C LYS A 287 -15.82 -4.26 -41.05
N LEU A 288 -15.37 -4.66 -39.86
CA LEU A 288 -15.18 -6.05 -39.49
C LEU A 288 -16.52 -6.64 -39.01
N PRO A 289 -16.89 -7.88 -39.42
CA PRO A 289 -18.21 -8.44 -39.14
C PRO A 289 -18.61 -8.45 -37.64
N GLU A 290 -17.65 -8.64 -36.75
CA GLU A 290 -17.86 -8.69 -35.29
C GLU A 290 -17.32 -7.44 -34.56
N GLY A 291 -16.94 -6.40 -35.31
CA GLY A 291 -16.15 -5.29 -34.80
C GLY A 291 -14.75 -5.72 -34.35
N TYR A 292 -14.16 -4.96 -33.43
CA TYR A 292 -12.84 -5.27 -32.89
C TYR A 292 -12.62 -4.75 -31.47
N LEU A 293 -11.66 -5.36 -30.77
CA LEU A 293 -11.15 -4.90 -29.48
C LEU A 293 -9.80 -4.20 -29.66
N VAL A 294 -9.78 -2.89 -29.50
CA VAL A 294 -8.57 -2.06 -29.60
C VAL A 294 -7.93 -1.95 -28.23
N ASP A 295 -6.64 -2.26 -28.13
CA ASP A 295 -5.88 -1.96 -26.90
C ASP A 295 -5.80 -0.44 -26.69
N LEU A 296 -6.12 0.00 -25.48
CA LEU A 296 -6.20 1.42 -25.13
C LEU A 296 -4.90 2.17 -25.41
N VAL A 297 -3.74 1.49 -25.39
CA VAL A 297 -2.43 2.09 -25.70
C VAL A 297 -2.41 2.84 -27.05
N HIS A 298 -3.21 2.40 -28.02
CA HIS A 298 -3.33 3.03 -29.33
C HIS A 298 -4.16 4.32 -29.33
N LEU A 299 -4.94 4.55 -28.27
CA LEU A 299 -5.76 5.75 -28.09
C LEU A 299 -5.06 6.79 -27.20
N LEU A 300 -4.07 6.41 -26.40
CA LEU A 300 -3.30 7.32 -25.55
C LEU A 300 -2.38 8.27 -26.34
N PRO A 301 -2.10 9.49 -25.82
CA PRO A 301 -1.14 10.41 -26.42
C PRO A 301 0.29 9.84 -26.43
N SER A 302 1.16 10.45 -27.24
CA SER A 302 2.55 10.00 -27.44
C SER A 302 3.31 9.78 -26.13
N PHE A 303 3.21 10.72 -25.19
CA PHE A 303 3.84 10.64 -23.87
C PHE A 303 3.46 9.39 -23.10
N ALA A 304 2.15 9.18 -22.89
CA ALA A 304 1.63 8.07 -22.11
C ALA A 304 1.83 6.73 -22.84
N ARG A 305 1.62 6.69 -24.15
CA ARG A 305 1.82 5.50 -24.98
C ARG A 305 3.23 4.93 -24.87
N LYS A 306 4.25 5.80 -24.88
CA LYS A 306 5.67 5.39 -24.79
C LYS A 306 6.06 4.85 -23.42
N ARG A 307 5.30 5.18 -22.38
CA ARG A 307 5.63 4.90 -20.98
C ARG A 307 4.75 3.83 -20.35
N LEU A 308 3.56 3.58 -20.86
CA LEU A 308 2.63 2.62 -20.27
C LEU A 308 3.27 1.23 -20.12
N TYR A 309 3.23 0.68 -18.91
CA TYR A 309 3.85 -0.57 -18.46
C TYR A 309 5.38 -0.61 -18.51
N THR A 310 6.03 0.55 -18.58
CA THR A 310 7.49 0.64 -18.48
C THR A 310 7.90 1.21 -17.13
N TYR A 311 9.15 0.93 -16.77
CA TYR A 311 9.80 1.47 -15.60
C TYR A 311 10.78 2.56 -16.05
N PRO A 312 10.90 3.68 -15.32
CA PRO A 312 11.89 4.70 -15.61
C PRO A 312 13.29 4.11 -15.58
N ASN A 313 14.10 4.40 -16.60
CA ASN A 313 15.49 4.00 -16.63
C ASN A 313 16.30 4.92 -15.70
N PRO A 314 16.92 4.41 -14.61
CA PRO A 314 17.65 5.25 -13.67
C PRO A 314 18.89 5.91 -14.29
N ASP A 315 19.40 5.39 -15.41
CA ASP A 315 20.62 5.86 -16.07
C ASP A 315 20.36 6.63 -17.38
N ALA A 316 19.10 6.99 -17.68
CA ALA A 316 18.77 7.59 -18.99
C ALA A 316 19.31 9.01 -19.17
N ASP A 317 19.19 9.86 -18.14
CA ASP A 317 19.59 11.26 -18.19
C ASP A 317 19.75 11.88 -16.79
N GLN A 318 20.13 13.16 -16.75
CA GLN A 318 20.29 13.94 -15.51
C GLN A 318 19.00 14.15 -14.69
N ASN A 319 17.83 13.84 -15.25
CA ASN A 319 16.53 13.97 -14.58
C ASN A 319 16.00 12.61 -14.10
N SER A 320 16.72 11.53 -14.38
CA SER A 320 16.33 10.17 -14.04
C SER A 320 16.16 10.02 -12.52
N GLY A 321 15.02 9.46 -12.12
CA GLY A 321 14.62 9.38 -10.71
C GLY A 321 13.91 10.62 -10.15
N ARG A 322 13.70 11.68 -10.94
CA ARG A 322 12.93 12.87 -10.54
C ARG A 322 11.55 12.98 -11.19
N GLU A 323 11.30 12.20 -12.24
CA GLU A 323 10.01 12.13 -12.93
C GLU A 323 8.96 11.52 -11.99
N ASP A 324 8.18 12.36 -11.31
CA ASP A 324 7.19 11.94 -10.32
C ASP A 324 5.76 11.93 -10.88
N CYS A 325 4.78 11.77 -9.98
CA CYS A 325 3.35 11.78 -10.32
C CYS A 325 2.88 13.11 -10.95
N HIS A 326 3.38 14.25 -10.45
CA HIS A 326 3.01 15.59 -10.93
C HIS A 326 3.60 15.88 -12.30
N TRP A 327 4.90 15.59 -12.47
CA TRP A 327 5.56 15.71 -13.76
C TRP A 327 4.89 14.82 -14.82
N THR A 328 4.50 13.60 -14.44
CA THR A 328 3.78 12.67 -15.32
C THR A 328 2.42 13.21 -15.73
N THR A 329 1.65 13.69 -14.75
CA THR A 329 0.28 14.19 -14.95
C THR A 329 0.25 15.41 -15.87
N LEU A 330 1.12 16.38 -15.63
CA LEU A 330 1.16 17.62 -16.41
C LEU A 330 1.75 17.46 -17.82
N ASN A 331 2.50 16.39 -18.06
CA ASN A 331 3.08 16.09 -19.38
C ASN A 331 2.23 15.13 -20.24
N PHE A 332 1.05 14.72 -19.78
CA PHE A 332 0.26 13.67 -20.44
C PHE A 332 -0.01 13.92 -21.94
N PHE A 333 -0.26 15.17 -22.34
CA PHE A 333 -0.47 15.57 -23.74
C PHE A 333 0.76 16.20 -24.41
N ASN A 334 1.89 16.33 -23.70
CA ASN A 334 3.08 16.97 -24.24
C ASN A 334 3.92 15.95 -25.03
N ASP A 335 4.15 16.21 -26.32
CA ASP A 335 5.02 15.35 -27.13
C ASP A 335 6.48 15.34 -26.63
N THR A 336 6.95 16.53 -26.23
CA THR A 336 8.22 16.73 -25.52
C THR A 336 7.89 17.11 -24.08
N PRO A 337 8.32 16.31 -23.08
CA PRO A 337 8.05 16.63 -21.69
C PRO A 337 8.66 17.97 -21.27
N ASP A 338 7.89 18.76 -20.53
CA ASP A 338 8.31 20.00 -19.90
C ASP A 338 8.86 19.70 -18.50
N ASN A 339 10.18 19.82 -18.37
CA ASN A 339 10.88 19.54 -17.12
C ASN A 339 10.76 20.65 -16.07
N ARG A 340 10.08 21.77 -16.37
CA ARG A 340 9.69 22.72 -15.33
C ARG A 340 8.79 22.06 -14.29
N PHE A 341 7.99 21.07 -14.69
CA PHE A 341 7.12 20.32 -13.78
C PHE A 341 7.84 19.38 -12.81
N LEU A 342 9.18 19.31 -12.86
CA LEU A 342 9.99 18.72 -11.78
C LEU A 342 10.05 19.63 -10.53
N SER A 343 9.57 20.88 -10.63
CA SER A 343 9.46 21.83 -9.54
C SER A 343 8.02 21.92 -9.05
N VAL A 344 7.81 21.69 -7.75
CA VAL A 344 6.49 21.81 -7.10
C VAL A 344 5.90 23.21 -7.26
N ASP A 345 6.74 24.26 -7.29
CA ASP A 345 6.26 25.63 -7.46
C ASP A 345 5.76 25.90 -8.88
N GLU A 346 6.42 25.33 -9.89
CA GLU A 346 5.96 25.43 -11.29
C GLU A 346 4.69 24.59 -11.51
N VAL A 347 4.58 23.43 -10.86
CA VAL A 347 3.35 22.62 -10.84
C VAL A 347 2.19 23.44 -10.27
N ARG A 348 2.36 24.05 -9.08
CA ARG A 348 1.33 24.87 -8.43
C ARG A 348 0.91 26.03 -9.34
N LYS A 349 1.89 26.79 -9.83
CA LYS A 349 1.66 27.92 -10.72
C LYS A 349 0.88 27.51 -11.98
N PHE A 350 1.25 26.40 -12.62
CA PHE A 350 0.57 25.91 -13.81
C PHE A 350 -0.89 25.53 -13.52
N VAL A 351 -1.17 24.83 -12.41
CA VAL A 351 -2.55 24.49 -12.05
C VAL A 351 -3.38 25.74 -11.79
N GLU A 352 -2.82 26.75 -11.12
CA GLU A 352 -3.51 28.00 -10.81
C GLU A 352 -3.78 28.87 -12.06
N THR A 353 -2.82 28.95 -12.99
CA THR A 353 -2.92 29.86 -14.14
C THR A 353 -3.49 29.20 -15.38
N GLU A 354 -3.22 27.91 -15.61
CA GLU A 354 -3.54 27.21 -16.87
C GLU A 354 -4.67 26.18 -16.73
N CYS A 355 -5.15 25.91 -15.52
CA CYS A 355 -6.24 24.97 -15.30
C CYS A 355 -7.48 25.64 -14.68
N TYR A 356 -8.61 24.94 -14.72
CA TYR A 356 -9.83 25.29 -14.00
C TYR A 356 -10.45 24.03 -13.37
N PRO A 357 -11.14 24.15 -12.23
CA PRO A 357 -11.78 23.01 -11.59
C PRO A 357 -12.93 22.46 -12.45
N VAL A 358 -13.06 21.15 -12.48
CA VAL A 358 -14.17 20.46 -13.15
C VAL A 358 -15.30 20.28 -12.14
N LEU A 359 -16.46 20.87 -12.42
CA LEU A 359 -17.66 20.80 -11.57
C LEU A 359 -18.67 19.73 -12.02
N GLY A 360 -18.48 19.14 -13.20
CA GLY A 360 -19.33 18.09 -13.76
C GLY A 360 -18.54 16.80 -13.97
N GLU A 361 -18.98 15.98 -14.93
CA GLU A 361 -18.29 14.74 -15.24
C GLU A 361 -16.88 15.01 -15.80
N PRO A 362 -15.84 14.32 -15.28
CA PRO A 362 -14.51 14.38 -15.84
C PRO A 362 -14.49 13.75 -17.25
N THR A 363 -13.54 14.18 -18.07
CA THR A 363 -13.34 13.63 -19.41
C THR A 363 -11.87 13.34 -19.66
N PHE A 364 -11.59 12.52 -20.67
CA PHE A 364 -10.26 11.99 -20.98
C PHE A 364 -9.16 13.05 -20.88
N GLY A 365 -8.16 12.81 -20.05
CA GLY A 365 -7.03 13.72 -19.89
C GLY A 365 -7.23 14.85 -18.88
N ASP A 366 -8.37 14.91 -18.18
CA ASP A 366 -8.48 15.77 -17.01
C ASP A 366 -7.52 15.32 -15.90
N LEU A 367 -7.01 16.29 -15.16
CA LEU A 367 -6.05 16.08 -14.09
C LEU A 367 -6.79 15.74 -12.80
N VAL A 368 -6.33 14.72 -12.09
CA VAL A 368 -6.89 14.29 -10.81
C VAL A 368 -5.85 14.55 -9.73
N PHE A 369 -6.23 15.29 -8.69
CA PHE A 369 -5.38 15.54 -7.53
C PHE A 369 -6.03 14.95 -6.28
N LEU A 370 -5.24 14.23 -5.48
CA LEU A 370 -5.60 13.85 -4.13
C LEU A 370 -5.06 14.91 -3.18
N ILE A 371 -5.93 15.63 -2.47
CA ILE A 371 -5.57 16.82 -1.69
C ILE A 371 -5.97 16.64 -0.23
N ASN A 372 -5.07 16.98 0.69
CA ASN A 372 -5.36 16.99 2.13
C ASN A 372 -6.07 18.28 2.57
N LYS A 373 -6.39 18.38 3.87
CA LYS A 373 -7.09 19.56 4.43
C LYS A 373 -6.25 20.83 4.38
N GLU A 374 -4.93 20.70 4.35
CA GLU A 374 -3.96 21.78 4.26
C GLU A 374 -3.76 22.27 2.82
N GLY A 375 -4.42 21.66 1.83
CA GLY A 375 -4.30 22.02 0.42
C GLY A 375 -3.05 21.42 -0.27
N VAL A 376 -2.33 20.52 0.40
CA VAL A 376 -1.19 19.80 -0.17
C VAL A 376 -1.71 18.61 -0.96
N ALA A 377 -1.18 18.42 -2.17
CA ALA A 377 -1.50 17.30 -3.03
C ALA A 377 -0.39 16.23 -3.02
N PRO A 378 -0.45 15.21 -2.15
CA PRO A 378 0.54 14.14 -2.13
C PRO A 378 0.58 13.30 -3.41
N HIS A 379 -0.46 13.36 -4.25
CA HIS A 379 -0.50 12.63 -5.52
C HIS A 379 -1.34 13.34 -6.58
N SER A 380 -0.96 13.15 -7.84
CA SER A 380 -1.79 13.44 -9.00
C SER A 380 -1.71 12.34 -10.04
N CYS A 381 -2.79 12.19 -10.82
CA CYS A 381 -2.89 11.27 -11.93
C CYS A 381 -3.80 11.84 -13.02
N VAL A 382 -3.99 11.11 -14.12
CA VAL A 382 -4.79 11.56 -15.27
C VAL A 382 -6.02 10.69 -15.41
N TYR A 383 -7.19 11.31 -15.48
CA TYR A 383 -8.46 10.63 -15.74
C TYR A 383 -8.50 10.05 -17.16
N ILE A 384 -8.84 8.77 -17.29
CA ILE A 384 -8.91 8.08 -18.58
C ILE A 384 -10.36 7.82 -18.98
N ALA A 385 -11.11 7.07 -18.16
CA ALA A 385 -12.51 6.72 -18.39
C ALA A 385 -13.07 5.93 -17.19
N ASP A 386 -14.35 6.08 -16.84
CA ASP A 386 -15.00 5.43 -15.69
C ASP A 386 -14.20 5.63 -14.38
N ASP A 387 -13.65 4.56 -13.80
CA ASP A 387 -12.76 4.64 -12.62
C ASP A 387 -11.28 4.54 -13.03
N ILE A 388 -10.93 4.52 -14.31
CA ILE A 388 -9.57 4.26 -14.79
C ILE A 388 -8.77 5.57 -14.86
N VAL A 389 -7.55 5.53 -14.31
CA VAL A 389 -6.56 6.61 -14.36
C VAL A 389 -5.22 6.12 -14.88
N PHE A 390 -4.45 7.02 -15.49
CA PHE A 390 -3.05 6.82 -15.82
C PHE A 390 -2.19 7.50 -14.74
N THR A 391 -1.27 6.76 -14.13
CA THR A 391 -0.51 7.24 -12.98
C THR A 391 0.93 6.71 -12.95
N LYS A 392 1.78 7.44 -12.22
CA LYS A 392 3.08 7.00 -11.71
C LYS A 392 3.08 7.25 -10.20
N ASN A 393 2.97 6.20 -9.40
CA ASN A 393 2.75 6.30 -7.93
C ASN A 393 4.00 6.69 -7.13
N GLY A 394 4.73 7.73 -7.54
CA GLY A 394 5.95 8.19 -6.88
C GLY A 394 7.13 8.41 -7.84
N PRO A 395 8.23 9.01 -7.38
CA PRO A 395 9.42 9.27 -8.19
C PRO A 395 10.32 8.06 -8.42
N GLU A 396 10.17 7.00 -7.62
CA GLU A 396 11.16 5.93 -7.52
C GLU A 396 11.32 5.12 -8.82
N PRO A 397 12.53 4.62 -9.12
CA PRO A 397 12.82 3.97 -10.39
C PRO A 397 12.10 2.62 -10.57
N TYR A 398 11.72 1.99 -9.47
CA TYR A 398 10.96 0.73 -9.44
C TYR A 398 9.44 0.94 -9.47
N VAL A 399 8.96 2.19 -9.67
CA VAL A 399 7.54 2.50 -9.84
C VAL A 399 7.24 2.74 -11.34
N PRO A 400 6.40 1.91 -11.97
CA PRO A 400 6.10 2.02 -13.39
C PRO A 400 5.00 3.06 -13.68
N TRP A 401 4.88 3.44 -14.95
CA TRP A 401 3.66 4.10 -15.44
C TRP A 401 2.60 3.06 -15.77
N ILE A 402 1.41 3.18 -15.18
CA ILE A 402 0.38 2.14 -15.23
C ILE A 402 -1.03 2.73 -15.35
N LEU A 403 -1.98 1.86 -15.73
CA LEU A 403 -3.41 2.12 -15.61
C LEU A 403 -3.91 1.49 -14.31
N MET A 404 -4.68 2.24 -13.54
CA MET A 404 -5.25 1.79 -12.27
C MET A 404 -6.69 2.26 -12.13
N GLU A 405 -7.45 1.56 -11.28
CA GLU A 405 -8.69 2.11 -10.75
C GLU A 405 -8.34 3.27 -9.78
N LEU A 406 -9.05 4.40 -9.83
CA LEU A 406 -8.86 5.55 -8.97
C LEU A 406 -9.10 5.15 -7.51
N SER A 407 -10.04 4.25 -7.27
CA SER A 407 -10.27 3.64 -5.96
C SER A 407 -9.02 2.92 -5.41
N ASP A 408 -8.22 2.25 -6.26
CA ASP A 408 -6.94 1.67 -5.86
C ASP A 408 -5.88 2.75 -5.57
N VAL A 409 -5.85 3.83 -6.37
CA VAL A 409 -4.94 4.96 -6.13
C VAL A 409 -5.24 5.62 -4.78
N GLN A 410 -6.52 5.85 -4.45
CA GLN A 410 -6.93 6.37 -3.14
C GLN A 410 -6.51 5.45 -1.98
N ALA A 411 -6.57 4.12 -2.18
CA ALA A 411 -6.12 3.15 -1.19
C ALA A 411 -4.60 3.18 -0.97
N ILE A 412 -3.81 3.48 -2.01
CA ILE A 412 -2.35 3.67 -1.88
C ILE A 412 -2.04 4.90 -1.03
N TYR A 413 -2.72 6.01 -1.30
CA TYR A 413 -2.52 7.30 -0.63
C TYR A 413 -3.45 7.51 0.57
N TYR A 414 -3.85 6.41 1.23
CA TYR A 414 -4.74 6.46 2.39
C TYR A 414 -4.17 7.35 3.51
N THR A 415 -5.00 8.29 3.96
CA THR A 415 -4.79 9.12 5.15
C THR A 415 -6.06 9.14 5.99
N ASP A 416 -5.92 9.49 7.27
CA ASP A 416 -7.05 9.81 8.13
C ASP A 416 -6.85 11.25 8.67
N PRO A 417 -7.70 12.22 8.28
CA PRO A 417 -8.87 12.10 7.42
C PRO A 417 -8.53 11.75 5.95
N PRO A 418 -9.47 11.16 5.18
CA PRO A 418 -9.24 10.84 3.76
C PRO A 418 -8.92 12.07 2.91
N LEU A 419 -8.10 11.88 1.87
CA LEU A 419 -7.81 12.89 0.86
C LEU A 419 -9.04 13.18 -0.01
N GLU A 420 -9.25 14.45 -0.32
CA GLU A 420 -10.27 14.90 -1.25
C GLU A 420 -9.79 14.69 -2.70
N VAL A 421 -10.64 14.12 -3.56
CA VAL A 421 -10.36 13.98 -4.99
C VAL A 421 -10.87 15.23 -5.71
N LYS A 422 -9.96 15.97 -6.36
CA LYS A 422 -10.33 17.13 -7.19
C LYS A 422 -9.91 16.92 -8.64
N PHE A 423 -10.79 17.34 -9.54
CA PHE A 423 -10.57 17.28 -10.97
C PHE A 423 -10.28 18.68 -11.51
N PHE A 424 -9.27 18.79 -12.37
CA PHE A 424 -8.88 20.02 -13.04
C PHE A 424 -8.74 19.78 -14.53
N ARG A 425 -9.04 20.82 -15.30
CA ARG A 425 -9.00 20.79 -16.75
C ARG A 425 -8.08 21.89 -17.26
N HIS A 426 -7.11 21.50 -18.10
CA HIS A 426 -6.24 22.45 -18.77
C HIS A 426 -7.03 23.27 -19.80
N LYS A 427 -6.78 24.58 -19.85
CA LYS A 427 -7.53 25.55 -20.67
C LYS A 427 -7.35 25.34 -22.17
N ASN A 428 -6.20 24.81 -22.61
CA ASN A 428 -5.83 24.77 -24.02
C ASN A 428 -5.88 23.36 -24.66
N LEU A 429 -6.60 22.40 -24.06
CA LEU A 429 -6.73 21.01 -24.56
C LEU A 429 -7.87 20.81 -25.57
#